data_AF-A0A366ES69-F1
#
_entry.id   AF-A0A366ES69-F1
#
_cell.length_a   1.000
_cell.length_b   1.000
_cell.length_c   1.000
_cell.angle_alpha   90.00
_cell.angle_beta   90.00
_cell.angle_gamma   90.00
#
_symmetry.space_group_name_H-M   'P 1'
#
loop_
_entity.id
_entity.type
_entity.pdbx_description
1 polymer ?
#
loop_
_entity_poly.entity_id
_entity_poly.type
_entity_poly.pdbx_seq_one_letter_code
_entity_poly.pdbx_strand_id
1 'polypeptide(L)'
;MTVGRDRLTKAETVTVAAIEDGVELLVEARALVEEFQGMIRRRALPELDPWIDRARTSLVASFANGVMKDKAAVSAAISTGWSNGQAEGQICKLKLVKRQMYGRGKLDLLQARVIGAA
;
A
#
# COMPACT_ATOMS: atom_id res chain seq x y z
N MET A 1 -9.69 3.30 -2.12
CA MET A 1 -9.86 1.99 -2.78
C MET A 1 -11.08 1.33 -2.19
N THR A 2 -12.19 1.45 -2.91
CA THR A 2 -13.45 0.78 -2.62
C THR A 2 -13.23 -0.71 -2.78
N VAL A 3 -13.58 -1.47 -1.74
CA VAL A 3 -13.65 -2.92 -1.77
C VAL A 3 -14.58 -3.29 -2.93
N GLY A 4 -14.05 -3.89 -4.00
CA GLY A 4 -14.80 -4.21 -5.22
C GLY A 4 -15.97 -5.19 -4.99
N ARG A 5 -16.15 -5.66 -3.75
CA ARG A 5 -17.23 -6.54 -3.34
C ARG A 5 -18.61 -5.87 -3.35
N ASP A 6 -18.66 -4.54 -3.24
CA ASP A 6 -19.92 -3.79 -3.31
C ASP A 6 -20.57 -3.83 -4.71
N ARG A 7 -19.87 -4.41 -5.71
CA ARG A 7 -20.33 -4.51 -7.11
C ARG A 7 -20.03 -5.87 -7.74
N LEU A 8 -20.13 -6.97 -6.98
CA LEU A 8 -20.05 -8.30 -7.59
C LEU A 8 -21.31 -8.61 -8.39
N THR A 9 -21.12 -9.14 -9.59
CA THR A 9 -22.18 -9.84 -10.31
C THR A 9 -22.55 -11.13 -9.57
N LYS A 10 -23.75 -11.64 -9.85
CA LYS A 10 -24.23 -12.89 -9.23
C LYS A 10 -23.27 -14.07 -9.45
N ALA A 11 -22.65 -14.17 -10.63
CA ALA A 11 -21.70 -15.22 -10.95
C ALA A 11 -20.39 -15.09 -10.16
N GLU A 12 -19.88 -13.88 -9.97
CA GLU A 12 -18.70 -13.62 -9.15
C GLU A 12 -18.96 -13.91 -7.68
N THR A 13 -20.13 -13.55 -7.14
CA THR A 13 -20.51 -13.86 -5.76
C THR A 13 -20.49 -15.36 -5.48
N VAL A 14 -21.05 -16.16 -6.39
CA VAL A 14 -21.04 -17.64 -6.25
C VAL A 14 -19.61 -18.18 -6.28
N THR A 15 -18.78 -17.67 -7.18
CA THR A 15 -17.37 -18.09 -7.30
C THR A 15 -16.59 -17.75 -6.04
N VAL A 16 -16.76 -16.54 -5.53
CA VAL A 16 -16.10 -16.08 -4.29
C VAL A 16 -16.55 -16.93 -3.10
N ALA A 17 -17.85 -17.19 -2.96
CA ALA A 17 -18.37 -18.02 -1.87
C ALA A 17 -17.78 -19.45 -1.89
N ALA A 18 -17.69 -20.07 -3.08
CA ALA A 18 -17.09 -21.39 -3.21
C ALA A 18 -15.59 -21.41 -2.83
N ILE A 19 -14.85 -20.34 -3.14
CA ILE A 19 -13.43 -20.20 -2.76
C ILE A 19 -13.29 -19.98 -1.25
N GLU A 20 -14.14 -19.13 -0.66
CA GLU A 20 -14.12 -18.86 0.78
C GLU A 20 -14.47 -20.11 1.60
N ASP A 21 -15.39 -20.95 1.13
CA ASP A 21 -15.75 -22.22 1.78
C ASP A 21 -14.63 -23.27 1.67
N GLY A 22 -13.87 -23.27 0.57
CA GLY A 22 -12.80 -24.24 0.32
C GLY A 22 -11.43 -23.87 0.90
N VAL A 23 -11.17 -22.59 1.23
CA VAL A 23 -9.83 -22.11 1.61
C VAL A 23 -9.89 -21.07 2.73
N GLU A 24 -9.98 -21.55 3.97
CA GLU A 24 -10.04 -20.72 5.19
C GLU A 24 -8.86 -19.73 5.30
N LEU A 25 -7.65 -20.14 4.90
CA LEU A 25 -6.46 -19.28 4.92
C LEU A 25 -6.61 -18.01 4.06
N LEU A 26 -7.36 -18.08 2.96
CA LEU A 26 -7.62 -16.90 2.12
C LEU A 26 -8.62 -15.95 2.77
N VAL A 27 -9.60 -16.48 3.52
CA VAL A 27 -10.54 -15.68 4.30
C VAL A 27 -9.79 -14.92 5.39
N GLU A 28 -8.89 -15.59 6.11
CA GLU A 28 -8.04 -14.97 7.13
C GLU A 28 -7.14 -13.88 6.51
N ALA A 29 -6.45 -14.19 5.40
CA ALA A 29 -5.58 -13.25 4.71
C ALA A 29 -6.33 -11.97 4.29
N ARG A 30 -7.53 -12.13 3.77
CA ARG A 30 -8.40 -11.01 3.40
C ARG A 30 -8.79 -10.20 4.64
N ALA A 31 -9.24 -10.85 5.70
CA ALA A 31 -9.64 -10.17 6.94
C ALA A 31 -8.49 -9.32 7.51
N LEU A 32 -7.26 -9.85 7.51
CA LEU A 32 -6.07 -9.11 7.96
C LEU A 32 -5.77 -7.90 7.08
N VAL A 33 -5.95 -7.98 5.76
CA VAL A 33 -5.76 -6.83 4.86
C VAL A 33 -6.83 -5.76 5.07
N GLU A 34 -8.09 -6.17 5.27
CA GLU A 34 -9.19 -5.26 5.57
C GLU A 34 -9.01 -4.56 6.92
N GLU A 35 -8.58 -5.31 7.93
CA GLU A 35 -8.26 -4.81 9.26
C GLU A 35 -7.13 -3.77 9.21
N PHE A 36 -6.04 -4.05 8.49
CA PHE A 36 -4.95 -3.11 8.29
C PHE A 36 -5.43 -1.81 7.66
N GLN A 37 -6.21 -1.88 6.57
CA GLN A 37 -6.77 -0.69 5.94
C GLN A 37 -7.69 0.10 6.88
N GLY A 38 -8.53 -0.60 7.63
CA GLY A 38 -9.41 -0.01 8.64
C GLY A 38 -8.62 0.72 9.71
N MET A 39 -7.53 0.13 10.20
CA MET A 39 -6.62 0.70 11.20
C MET A 39 -5.98 2.00 10.69
N ILE A 40 -5.47 2.03 9.45
CA ILE A 40 -4.90 3.25 8.84
C ILE A 40 -5.96 4.36 8.80
N ARG A 41 -7.18 4.06 8.33
CA ARG A 41 -8.26 5.05 8.19
C ARG A 41 -8.74 5.60 9.52
N ARG A 42 -8.85 4.74 10.54
CA ARG A 42 -9.25 5.11 11.90
C ARG A 42 -8.12 5.74 12.71
N ARG A 43 -6.89 5.74 12.18
CA ARG A 43 -5.68 6.19 12.88
C ARG A 43 -5.41 5.41 14.18
N ALA A 44 -5.74 4.12 14.18
CA ALA A 44 -5.72 3.27 15.37
C ALA A 44 -4.33 2.67 15.63
N LEU A 45 -3.36 3.51 15.97
CA LEU A 45 -1.96 3.08 16.21
C LEU A 45 -1.82 1.95 17.23
N PRO A 46 -2.57 1.91 18.35
CA PRO A 46 -2.45 0.81 19.32
C PRO A 46 -2.75 -0.58 18.77
N GLU A 47 -3.49 -0.67 17.65
CA GLU A 47 -3.85 -1.95 17.02
C GLU A 47 -2.73 -2.50 16.12
N LEU A 48 -1.69 -1.70 15.81
CA LEU A 48 -0.66 -2.08 14.84
C LEU A 48 0.16 -3.29 15.29
N ASP A 49 0.66 -3.29 16.54
CA ASP A 49 1.50 -4.38 17.03
C ASP A 49 0.75 -5.72 17.13
N PRO A 50 -0.46 -5.77 17.74
CA PRO A 50 -1.28 -6.99 17.74
C PRO A 50 -1.64 -7.49 16.34
N TRP A 51 -1.84 -6.58 15.39
CA TRP A 51 -2.08 -6.95 14.00
C TRP A 51 -0.84 -7.54 13.33
N ILE A 52 0.35 -6.96 13.54
CA ILE A 52 1.60 -7.49 12.98
C ILE A 52 1.84 -8.92 13.49
N ASP A 53 1.66 -9.17 14.78
CA ASP A 53 1.91 -10.49 15.36
C ASP A 53 1.04 -11.59 14.73
N ARG A 54 -0.25 -11.32 14.52
CA ARG A 54 -1.15 -12.24 13.80
C ARG A 54 -0.82 -12.34 12.31
N ALA A 55 -0.52 -11.22 11.66
CA ALA A 55 -0.27 -11.20 10.22
C ALA A 55 1.04 -11.92 9.83
N ARG A 56 2.02 -12.00 10.74
CA ARG A 56 3.29 -12.71 10.51
C ARG A 56 3.15 -14.23 10.45
N THR A 57 2.06 -14.80 10.96
CA THR A 57 1.80 -16.25 10.94
C THR A 57 0.83 -16.67 9.83
N SER A 58 0.31 -15.74 9.03
CA SER A 58 -0.68 -16.01 7.99
C SER A 58 -0.10 -15.88 6.58
N LEU A 59 -0.94 -16.02 5.55
CA LEU A 59 -0.55 -15.86 4.14
C LEU A 59 0.00 -14.45 3.81
N VAL A 60 -0.22 -13.45 4.66
CA VAL A 60 0.29 -12.08 4.48
C VAL A 60 1.58 -11.81 5.26
N ALA A 61 2.28 -12.85 5.72
CA ALA A 61 3.51 -12.71 6.51
C ALA A 61 4.57 -11.82 5.87
N SER A 62 4.78 -11.93 4.55
CA SER A 62 5.74 -11.06 3.82
C SER A 62 5.38 -9.58 3.94
N PHE A 63 4.08 -9.25 3.83
CA PHE A 63 3.58 -7.90 4.02
C PHE A 63 3.77 -7.43 5.46
N ALA A 64 3.42 -8.26 6.44
CA ALA A 64 3.60 -7.96 7.86
C ALA A 64 5.07 -7.72 8.23
N ASN A 65 6.00 -8.52 7.68
CA ASN A 65 7.43 -8.35 7.87
C ASN A 65 7.94 -7.03 7.24
N GLY A 66 7.40 -6.64 6.08
CA GLY A 66 7.67 -5.33 5.47
C GLY A 66 7.19 -4.18 6.36
N VAL A 67 5.94 -4.25 6.85
CA VAL A 67 5.39 -3.27 7.79
C VAL A 67 6.25 -3.17 9.05
N MET A 68 6.70 -4.32 9.57
CA MET A 68 7.54 -4.37 10.76
C MET A 68 8.92 -3.74 10.54
N LYS A 69 9.52 -3.94 9.38
CA LYS A 69 10.78 -3.29 8.98
C LYS A 69 10.63 -1.76 8.92
N ASP A 70 9.50 -1.29 8.42
CA ASP A 70 9.19 0.14 8.26
C ASP A 70 8.28 0.68 9.37
N LYS A 71 8.27 0.06 10.57
CA LYS A 71 7.33 0.36 11.66
C LYS A 71 7.24 1.84 11.97
N ALA A 72 8.38 2.53 12.08
CA ALA A 72 8.41 3.96 12.41
C ALA A 72 7.65 4.80 11.36
N ALA A 73 7.85 4.50 10.07
CA ALA A 73 7.17 5.17 8.97
C ALA A 73 5.67 4.84 8.95
N VAL A 74 5.29 3.58 9.17
CA VAL A 74 3.89 3.16 9.23
C VAL A 74 3.18 3.78 10.43
N SER A 75 3.81 3.79 11.60
CA SER A 75 3.30 4.46 12.80
C SER A 75 3.08 5.96 12.57
N ALA A 76 4.02 6.62 11.90
CA ALA A 76 3.87 8.03 11.51
C ALA A 76 2.71 8.23 10.51
N ALA A 77 2.55 7.31 9.54
CA ALA A 77 1.45 7.36 8.59
C ALA A 77 0.07 7.21 9.25
N ILE A 78 -0.02 6.43 10.34
CA ILE A 78 -1.25 6.26 11.14
C ILE A 78 -1.51 7.50 12.00
N SER A 79 -0.49 7.98 12.72
CA SER A 79 -0.66 9.01 13.75
C SER A 79 -0.71 10.43 13.20
N THR A 80 -0.07 10.70 12.06
CA THR A 80 0.09 12.07 11.55
C THR A 80 -0.87 12.42 10.41
N GLY A 81 -1.15 13.71 10.23
CA GLY A 81 -1.94 14.21 9.10
C GLY A 81 -1.17 14.32 7.78
N TRP A 82 0.14 14.03 7.79
CA TRP A 82 1.01 14.26 6.66
C TRP A 82 0.88 13.14 5.62
N SER A 83 0.83 13.54 4.35
CA SER A 83 0.85 12.62 3.21
C SER A 83 2.17 12.74 2.48
N ASN A 84 2.82 11.61 2.22
CA ASN A 84 4.00 11.56 1.35
C ASN A 84 3.64 11.75 -0.14
N GLY A 85 2.35 11.94 -0.48
CA GLY A 85 1.88 12.05 -1.86
C GLY A 85 2.49 13.20 -2.64
N GLN A 86 2.79 14.34 -2.01
CA GLN A 86 3.47 15.45 -2.69
C GLN A 86 4.89 15.06 -3.09
N ALA A 87 5.67 14.48 -2.18
CA ALA A 87 7.03 14.04 -2.47
C ALA A 87 7.04 12.93 -3.52
N GLU A 88 6.17 11.92 -3.39
CA GLU A 88 6.03 10.85 -4.37
C GLU A 88 5.59 11.37 -5.75
N GLY A 89 4.73 12.39 -5.80
CA GLY A 89 4.33 13.06 -7.03
C GLY A 89 5.52 13.70 -7.75
N GLN A 90 6.36 14.44 -7.01
CA GLN A 90 7.58 15.05 -7.57
C GLN A 90 8.58 13.98 -8.02
N ILE A 91 8.77 12.92 -7.23
CA ILE A 91 9.65 11.79 -7.58
C ILE A 91 9.13 11.08 -8.83
N CYS A 92 7.81 10.91 -8.98
CA CYS A 92 7.21 10.30 -10.15
C CYS A 92 7.45 11.14 -11.41
N LYS A 93 7.26 12.46 -11.32
CA LYS A 93 7.60 13.42 -12.40
C LYS A 93 9.07 13.34 -12.79
N LEU A 94 9.98 13.35 -11.81
CA LEU A 94 11.42 13.21 -12.02
C LEU A 94 11.76 11.89 -12.74
N LYS A 95 11.22 10.77 -12.25
CA LYS A 95 11.42 9.43 -12.85
C LYS A 95 10.88 9.38 -14.27
N LEU A 96 9.75 10.02 -14.56
CA LEU A 96 9.17 10.10 -15.90
C LEU A 96 10.12 10.82 -16.87
N VAL A 97 10.62 11.99 -16.50
CA VAL A 97 11.57 12.76 -17.33
C VAL A 97 12.83 11.93 -17.59
N LYS A 98 13.38 11.28 -16.56
CA LYS A 98 14.57 10.41 -16.73
C LYS A 98 14.31 9.24 -17.67
N ARG A 99 13.12 8.63 -17.62
CA ARG A 99 12.71 7.53 -18.52
C ARG A 99 12.55 7.98 -19.97
N GLN A 100 11.99 9.18 -20.21
CA GLN A 100 11.92 9.78 -21.56
C GLN A 100 13.31 10.02 -22.17
N MET A 101 14.34 10.07 -21.33
CA MET A 101 15.73 10.26 -21.72
C MET A 101 16.53 8.95 -21.71
N TYR A 102 15.85 7.81 -21.76
CA TYR A 102 16.46 6.47 -21.75
C TYR A 102 17.40 6.23 -20.55
N GLY A 103 17.11 6.86 -19.41
CA GLY A 103 17.92 6.74 -18.20
C GLY A 103 19.20 7.60 -18.17
N ARG A 104 19.51 8.34 -19.25
CA ARG A 104 20.79 9.05 -19.44
C ARG A 104 20.84 10.48 -18.89
N GLY A 105 19.75 10.97 -18.29
CA GLY A 105 19.72 12.28 -17.63
C GLY A 105 20.54 12.27 -16.33
N LYS A 106 21.70 12.93 -16.35
CA LYS A 106 22.46 13.31 -15.15
C LYS A 106 21.78 14.51 -14.45
N LEU A 107 22.25 14.88 -13.27
CA LEU A 107 21.57 15.86 -12.39
C LEU A 107 21.36 17.22 -13.07
N ASP A 108 22.38 17.74 -13.75
CA ASP A 108 22.36 18.96 -14.55
C ASP A 108 21.22 18.96 -15.59
N LEU A 109 21.11 17.88 -16.36
CA LEU A 109 20.12 17.77 -17.43
C LEU A 109 18.70 17.52 -16.89
N LEU A 110 18.57 16.81 -15.76
CA LEU A 110 17.30 16.66 -15.05
C LEU A 110 16.84 18.00 -14.45
N GLN A 111 17.76 18.77 -13.87
CA GLN A 111 17.47 20.09 -13.30
C GLN A 111 16.94 21.04 -14.39
N ALA A 112 17.64 21.11 -15.53
CA ALA A 112 17.22 21.95 -16.65
C ALA A 112 15.81 21.60 -17.17
N ARG A 113 15.42 20.32 -17.15
CA ARG A 113 14.11 19.86 -17.64
C ARG A 113 12.97 19.93 -16.62
N VAL A 114 13.28 19.82 -15.33
CA VAL A 114 12.27 19.72 -14.26
C VAL A 114 11.99 21.06 -13.61
N ILE A 115 13.04 21.87 -13.41
CA ILE A 115 12.98 23.19 -12.76
C ILE A 115 12.93 24.31 -13.82
N GLY A 116 13.46 24.05 -15.03
CA GLY A 116 13.69 25.06 -16.06
C GLY A 116 15.06 25.70 -15.92
N ALA A 117 15.61 26.25 -17.01
CA ALA A 117 16.62 27.29 -16.89
C ALA A 117 15.90 28.58 -16.48
N ALA A 118 16.42 29.28 -15.48
CA ALA A 118 15.98 30.65 -15.19
C ALA A 118 16.26 31.55 -16.41
#